data_AF-A0A2E4HD71-F1
#
_entry.id   AF-A0A2E4HD71-F1
#
_cell.length_a   1.000
_cell.length_b   1.000
_cell.length_c   1.000
_cell.angle_alpha   90.00
_cell.angle_beta   90.00
_cell.angle_gamma   90.00
#
_symmetry.space_group_name_H-M   'P 1'
#
loop_
_entity.id
_entity.type
_entity.pdbx_description
1 polymer ?
#
loop_
_entity_poly.entity_id
_entity_poly.type
_entity_poly.pdbx_seq_one_letter_code
_entity_poly.pdbx_strand_id
1 'polypeptide(L)'
;MSSQSYGQVCDILEPICTSQDGLNNTASDPSPIPIVGTCVSLTGNRVAWYVILIDQVSTFTFQIEPTTPNDYDFAVWLNADCNNMGTPIRTNWSGAPGNTGLSIGAGNTCQGGGGSNQSDPINVVPGDEII
;
A
#
# COMPACT_ATOMS: atom_id res chain seq x y z
N MET A 1 -19.76 17.70 -2.28
CA MET A 1 -18.67 16.74 -2.02
C MET A 1 -17.87 16.63 -3.30
N SER A 2 -16.65 17.15 -3.33
CA SER A 2 -15.76 17.01 -4.48
C SER A 2 -15.23 15.57 -4.48
N SER A 3 -15.59 14.77 -5.48
CA SER A 3 -14.97 13.47 -5.71
C SER A 3 -13.51 13.73 -6.11
N GLN A 4 -12.58 13.33 -5.25
CA GLN A 4 -11.16 13.45 -5.59
C GLN A 4 -10.82 12.38 -6.63
N SER A 5 -10.09 12.79 -7.67
CA SER A 5 -9.57 11.89 -8.71
C SER A 5 -8.21 11.33 -8.32
N TYR A 6 -7.77 10.23 -8.94
CA TYR A 6 -6.44 9.66 -8.72
C TYR A 6 -5.29 10.68 -8.89
N GLY A 7 -5.46 11.70 -9.75
CA GLY A 7 -4.54 12.83 -9.89
C GLY A 7 -4.21 13.58 -8.60
N GLN A 8 -5.11 13.56 -7.62
CA GLN A 8 -4.97 14.27 -6.36
C GLN A 8 -4.34 13.42 -5.26
N VAL A 9 -4.18 12.11 -5.48
CA VAL A 9 -3.45 11.22 -4.55
C VAL A 9 -1.98 11.60 -4.52
N CYS A 10 -1.38 11.92 -5.67
CA CYS A 10 0.02 12.31 -5.73
C CYS A 10 0.34 13.64 -5.02
N ASP A 11 -0.66 14.50 -4.84
CA ASP A 11 -0.51 15.75 -4.09
C ASP A 11 -0.46 15.53 -2.57
N ILE A 12 -0.83 14.33 -2.10
CA ILE A 12 -0.90 13.97 -0.68
C ILE A 12 0.02 12.81 -0.29
N LEU A 13 0.90 12.36 -1.19
CA LEU A 13 1.90 11.33 -0.91
C LEU A 13 2.90 11.81 0.15
N GLU A 14 3.01 11.05 1.24
CA GLU A 14 4.04 11.27 2.25
C GLU A 14 5.30 10.46 1.89
N PRO A 15 6.45 11.11 1.64
CA PRO A 15 7.68 10.40 1.33
C PRO A 15 8.20 9.64 2.56
N ILE A 16 8.49 8.36 2.39
CA ILE A 16 9.19 7.55 3.39
C ILE A 16 10.66 7.46 3.00
N CYS A 17 11.52 7.96 3.87
CA CYS A 17 12.97 7.89 3.70
C CYS A 17 13.56 6.61 4.30
N THR A 18 14.81 6.30 3.97
CA THR A 18 15.48 5.05 4.36
C THR A 18 15.44 4.82 5.87
N SER A 19 14.99 3.64 6.27
CA SER A 19 14.99 3.15 7.68
C SER A 19 14.12 3.98 8.63
N GLN A 20 13.03 4.57 8.14
CA GLN A 20 12.11 5.33 8.98
C GLN A 20 11.13 4.41 9.71
N ASP A 21 11.38 4.19 11.00
CA ASP A 21 10.41 3.60 11.93
C ASP A 21 9.49 4.69 12.51
N GLY A 22 8.27 4.30 12.89
CA GLY A 22 7.37 5.17 13.66
C GLY A 22 6.78 6.34 12.88
N LEU A 23 6.51 6.16 11.58
CA LEU A 23 5.70 7.09 10.79
C LEU A 23 4.40 7.42 11.53
N ASN A 24 4.09 8.71 11.64
CA ASN A 24 2.84 9.16 12.22
C ASN A 24 1.72 8.92 11.20
N ASN A 25 1.14 7.72 11.22
CA ASN A 25 0.11 7.24 10.30
C ASN A 25 -1.26 7.90 10.54
N THR A 26 -1.32 9.23 10.59
CA THR A 26 -2.60 9.93 10.54
C THR A 26 -3.11 9.89 9.10
N ALA A 27 -4.07 9.01 8.85
CA ALA A 27 -4.83 9.02 7.61
C ALA A 27 -5.36 10.44 7.33
N SER A 28 -4.97 11.00 6.19
CA SER A 28 -5.25 12.39 5.80
C SER A 28 -6.28 12.49 4.67
N ASP A 29 -6.94 11.37 4.34
CA ASP A 29 -7.78 11.30 3.14
C ASP A 29 -9.08 12.13 3.22
N PRO A 30 -9.36 12.98 2.21
CA PRO A 30 -10.57 13.81 2.17
C PRO A 30 -11.86 13.11 1.68
N SER A 31 -11.83 11.85 1.25
CA SER A 31 -13.02 11.04 0.89
C SER A 31 -12.59 9.63 0.49
N PRO A 32 -13.41 8.58 0.62
CA PRO A 32 -13.04 7.24 0.15
C PRO A 32 -12.81 7.23 -1.36
N ILE A 33 -11.59 6.90 -1.77
CA ILE A 33 -11.23 6.58 -3.16
C ILE A 33 -11.29 5.05 -3.31
N PRO A 34 -12.17 4.48 -4.15
CA PRO A 34 -12.17 3.05 -4.39
C PRO A 34 -10.85 2.60 -5.02
N ILE A 35 -10.19 1.61 -4.42
CA ILE A 35 -9.00 0.98 -4.98
C ILE A 35 -9.42 -0.38 -5.54
N VAL A 36 -9.35 -0.52 -6.87
CA VAL A 36 -9.75 -1.75 -7.55
C VAL A 36 -8.50 -2.57 -7.86
N GLY A 37 -8.21 -3.54 -7.00
CA GLY A 37 -7.16 -4.53 -7.20
C GLY A 37 -7.57 -5.67 -8.13
N THR A 38 -6.66 -6.60 -8.33
CA THR A 38 -6.87 -7.75 -9.24
C THR A 38 -7.86 -8.77 -8.69
N CYS A 39 -7.96 -8.93 -7.37
CA CYS A 39 -8.87 -9.88 -6.72
C CYS A 39 -9.76 -9.27 -5.63
N VAL A 40 -9.55 -8.00 -5.27
CA VAL A 40 -10.29 -7.29 -4.22
C VAL A 40 -10.54 -5.85 -4.61
N SER A 41 -11.58 -5.25 -4.02
CA SER A 41 -11.79 -3.80 -4.07
C SER A 41 -11.75 -3.26 -2.64
N LEU A 42 -10.83 -2.33 -2.38
CA LEU A 42 -10.72 -1.68 -1.08
C LEU A 42 -11.56 -0.41 -1.12
N THR A 43 -12.52 -0.32 -0.19
CA THR A 43 -13.37 0.85 -0.01
C THR A 43 -13.26 1.29 1.45
N GLY A 44 -12.08 1.79 1.80
CA GLY A 44 -11.75 2.24 3.15
C GLY A 44 -12.03 3.73 3.34
N ASN A 45 -12.46 4.09 4.55
CA ASN A 45 -12.36 5.45 5.06
C ASN A 45 -11.16 5.47 6.02
N ARG A 46 -10.28 6.48 5.90
CA ARG A 46 -8.98 6.61 6.59
C ARG A 46 -7.83 5.85 5.89
N VAL A 47 -7.47 6.28 4.69
CA VAL A 47 -6.25 5.81 4.00
C VAL A 47 -5.14 6.82 4.23
N ALA A 48 -3.91 6.32 4.29
CA ALA A 48 -2.69 7.11 4.23
C ALA A 48 -1.93 6.69 2.97
N TRP A 49 -1.34 7.66 2.29
CA TRP A 49 -0.64 7.46 1.02
C TRP A 49 0.83 7.78 1.19
N TYR A 50 1.68 6.87 0.74
CA TYR A 50 3.13 7.00 0.90
C TYR A 50 3.82 6.87 -0.43
N VAL A 51 5.04 7.39 -0.51
CA VAL A 51 5.92 7.15 -1.66
C VAL A 51 7.33 6.80 -1.19
N ILE A 52 7.92 5.78 -1.83
CA ILE A 52 9.29 5.33 -1.59
C ILE A 52 10.02 5.32 -2.93
N LEU A 53 11.14 6.06 -2.99
CA LEU A 53 12.07 5.99 -4.12
C LEU A 53 13.14 4.95 -3.83
N ILE A 54 13.28 3.98 -4.73
CA ILE A 54 14.29 2.93 -4.63
C ILE A 54 15.62 3.43 -5.16
N ASP A 55 16.68 3.35 -4.34
CA ASP A 55 18.04 3.76 -4.70
C ASP A 55 18.98 2.58 -5.03
N GLN A 56 18.59 1.36 -4.65
CA GLN A 56 19.38 0.14 -4.79
C GLN A 56 18.51 -1.06 -5.18
N VAL A 57 19.10 -1.99 -5.93
CA VAL A 57 18.42 -3.26 -6.29
C VAL A 57 18.11 -4.03 -5.02
N SER A 58 16.85 -4.39 -4.82
CA SER A 58 16.42 -5.14 -3.64
C SER A 58 15.13 -5.93 -3.88
N THR A 59 14.77 -6.73 -2.88
CA THR A 59 13.44 -7.32 -2.75
C THR A 59 12.70 -6.50 -1.69
N PHE A 60 11.87 -5.58 -2.16
CA PHE A 60 11.14 -4.63 -1.32
C PHE A 60 10.07 -5.35 -0.48
N THR A 61 10.10 -5.05 0.81
CA THR A 61 9.14 -5.49 1.83
C THR A 61 8.83 -4.34 2.77
N PHE A 62 7.63 -4.34 3.35
CA PHE A 62 7.29 -3.49 4.49
C PHE A 62 6.37 -4.25 5.44
N GLN A 63 6.24 -3.75 6.67
CA GLN A 63 5.26 -4.22 7.64
C GLN A 63 4.52 -3.02 8.24
N ILE A 64 3.20 -3.13 8.29
CA ILE A 64 2.32 -2.27 9.09
C ILE A 64 2.17 -2.98 10.43
N GLU A 65 2.75 -2.39 11.47
CA GLU A 65 2.80 -2.97 12.81
C GLU A 65 1.95 -2.13 13.78
N PRO A 66 0.66 -2.46 13.95
CA PRO A 66 -0.18 -1.69 14.84
C PRO A 66 0.14 -1.98 16.31
N THR A 67 0.07 -0.95 17.16
CA THR A 67 0.33 -1.07 18.61
C THR A 67 -0.63 -2.03 19.32
N THR A 68 -1.81 -2.25 18.75
CA THR A 68 -2.76 -3.29 19.16
C THR A 68 -3.15 -4.09 17.92
N PRO A 69 -3.28 -5.43 18.00
CA PRO A 69 -3.63 -6.25 16.84
C PRO A 69 -4.93 -5.76 16.21
N ASN A 70 -4.83 -5.32 14.97
CA ASN A 70 -5.95 -4.83 14.18
C ASN A 70 -5.76 -5.24 12.73
N ASP A 71 -6.85 -5.20 11.98
CA ASP A 71 -6.93 -5.50 10.56
C ASP A 71 -6.58 -4.23 9.77
N TYR A 72 -5.53 -4.30 8.96
CA TYR A 72 -5.15 -3.25 8.04
C TYR A 72 -5.21 -3.78 6.62
N ASP A 73 -5.71 -2.94 5.72
CA ASP A 73 -5.74 -3.22 4.31
C ASP A 73 -4.66 -2.39 3.62
N PHE A 74 -4.12 -2.91 2.52
CA PHE A 74 -3.17 -2.13 1.71
C PHE A 74 -3.32 -2.42 0.23
N ALA A 75 -2.86 -1.45 -0.56
CA ALA A 75 -2.58 -1.58 -1.98
C ALA A 75 -1.20 -0.99 -2.27
N VAL A 76 -0.50 -1.57 -3.25
CA VAL A 76 0.83 -1.11 -3.67
C VAL A 76 0.88 -1.00 -5.18
N TRP A 77 1.40 0.11 -5.67
CA TRP A 77 1.73 0.35 -7.07
C TRP A 77 3.24 0.44 -7.25
N LEU A 78 3.69 0.09 -8.46
CA LEU A 78 5.07 0.26 -8.90
C LEU A 78 5.07 1.16 -10.11
N ASN A 79 5.78 2.29 -10.03
CA ASN A 79 5.91 3.27 -11.10
C ASN A 79 4.56 3.75 -11.65
N ALA A 80 3.63 4.11 -10.75
CA ALA A 80 2.28 4.52 -11.13
C ALA A 80 2.27 5.88 -11.85
N ASP A 81 1.34 6.07 -12.78
CA ASP A 81 1.05 7.42 -13.32
C ASP A 81 0.08 8.13 -12.38
N CYS A 82 0.47 9.27 -11.85
CA CYS A 82 -0.38 10.10 -10.99
C CYS A 82 -1.73 10.44 -11.63
N ASN A 83 -1.80 10.63 -12.95
CA ASN A 83 -3.06 10.93 -13.63
C ASN A 83 -3.99 9.72 -13.72
N ASN A 84 -3.42 8.52 -13.63
CA ASN A 84 -4.14 7.26 -13.70
C ASN A 84 -3.31 6.15 -13.02
N MET A 85 -3.48 6.00 -11.72
CA MET A 85 -2.72 5.01 -10.94
C MET A 85 -2.94 3.58 -11.44
N GLY A 86 -4.06 3.30 -12.10
CA GLY A 86 -4.37 1.98 -12.61
C GLY A 86 -4.54 0.95 -11.48
N THR A 87 -4.32 -0.32 -11.81
CA THR A 87 -4.50 -1.43 -10.88
C THR A 87 -3.23 -1.63 -10.01
N PRO A 88 -3.36 -1.68 -8.68
CA PRO A 88 -2.24 -1.99 -7.80
C PRO A 88 -1.67 -3.39 -8.09
N ILE A 89 -0.35 -3.50 -7.97
CA ILE A 89 0.38 -4.75 -8.19
C ILE A 89 0.38 -5.66 -6.96
N ARG A 90 0.10 -5.10 -5.77
CA ARG A 90 -0.16 -5.87 -4.54
C ARG A 90 -1.40 -5.33 -3.86
N THR A 91 -2.20 -6.21 -3.29
CA THR A 91 -3.34 -5.83 -2.45
C THR A 91 -3.58 -6.84 -1.35
N ASN A 92 -3.96 -6.37 -0.17
CA ASN A 92 -4.37 -7.22 0.93
C ASN A 92 -5.65 -6.70 1.55
N TRP A 93 -6.64 -7.59 1.65
CA TRP A 93 -7.93 -7.43 2.32
C TRP A 93 -8.29 -8.72 3.06
N SER A 94 -7.32 -9.25 3.83
CA SER A 94 -7.41 -10.59 4.40
C SER A 94 -8.39 -10.72 5.56
N GLY A 95 -8.61 -9.64 6.32
CA GLY A 95 -9.36 -9.70 7.58
C GLY A 95 -8.55 -10.29 8.74
N ALA A 96 -7.26 -10.57 8.56
CA ALA A 96 -6.41 -11.22 9.55
C ALA A 96 -5.63 -10.17 10.37
N PRO A 97 -5.90 -10.03 11.69
CA PRO A 97 -5.27 -8.99 12.49
C PRO A 97 -3.78 -9.27 12.76
N GLY A 98 -3.02 -8.20 12.97
CA GLY A 98 -1.60 -8.25 13.35
C GLY A 98 -0.71 -7.56 12.31
N ASN A 99 0.58 -7.93 12.30
CA ASN A 99 1.54 -7.39 11.33
C ASN A 99 1.08 -7.73 9.92
N THR A 100 0.85 -6.70 9.11
CA THR A 100 0.32 -6.82 7.76
C THR A 100 1.30 -6.20 6.78
N GLY A 101 1.59 -6.85 5.66
CA GLY A 101 2.48 -6.25 4.67
C GLY A 101 2.96 -7.18 3.58
N LEU A 102 4.20 -6.99 3.17
CA LEU A 102 4.87 -7.80 2.17
C LEU A 102 5.93 -8.68 2.85
N SER A 103 5.88 -9.99 2.60
CA SER A 103 6.88 -10.91 3.14
C SER A 103 7.29 -11.99 2.15
N ILE A 104 8.56 -12.40 2.25
CA ILE A 104 9.11 -13.49 1.45
C ILE A 104 8.38 -14.78 1.81
N GLY A 105 7.79 -15.43 0.81
CA GLY A 105 7.07 -16.70 0.99
C GLY A 105 5.57 -16.55 1.29
N ALA A 106 4.99 -15.35 1.16
CA ALA A 106 3.55 -15.14 1.27
C ALA A 106 2.73 -15.91 0.21
N GLY A 107 3.30 -16.10 -0.98
CA GLY A 107 2.83 -17.00 -2.04
C GLY A 107 1.74 -16.43 -2.96
N ASN A 108 1.20 -15.23 -2.65
CA ASN A 108 0.23 -14.54 -3.50
C ASN A 108 0.48 -13.03 -3.52
N THR A 109 0.21 -12.41 -4.66
CA THR A 109 0.28 -10.94 -4.83
C THR A 109 -1.00 -10.22 -4.38
N CYS A 110 -2.10 -10.95 -4.25
CA CYS A 110 -3.40 -10.43 -3.86
C CYS A 110 -4.03 -11.35 -2.80
N GLN A 111 -4.45 -10.78 -1.68
CA GLN A 111 -5.10 -11.50 -0.58
C GLN A 111 -6.53 -10.97 -0.41
N GLY A 112 -7.52 -11.85 -0.53
CA GLY A 112 -8.92 -11.56 -0.20
C GLY A 112 -9.31 -12.08 1.18
N GLY A 113 -10.57 -11.86 1.55
CA GLY A 113 -11.08 -12.23 2.88
C GLY A 113 -10.83 -13.69 3.23
N GLY A 114 -10.30 -13.92 4.44
CA GLY A 114 -9.87 -15.23 4.94
C GLY A 114 -8.46 -15.66 4.48
N GLY A 115 -7.76 -14.82 3.73
CA GLY A 115 -6.37 -15.03 3.29
C GLY A 115 -5.33 -14.71 4.38
N SER A 116 -4.07 -14.63 3.96
CA SER A 116 -2.95 -14.21 4.82
C SER A 116 -2.88 -12.69 4.90
N ASN A 117 -2.47 -12.12 6.04
CA ASN A 117 -2.12 -10.70 6.17
C ASN A 117 -0.79 -10.32 5.47
N GLN A 118 -0.23 -11.24 4.68
CA GLN A 118 0.99 -11.03 3.92
C GLN A 118 0.76 -11.24 2.41
N SER A 119 1.29 -10.35 1.58
CA SER A 119 1.43 -10.55 0.13
C SER A 119 2.90 -10.68 -0.28
N ASP A 120 3.14 -11.17 -1.50
CA ASP A 120 4.50 -11.40 -2.00
C ASP A 120 5.31 -10.09 -2.13
N PRO A 121 6.64 -10.15 -1.95
CA PRO A 121 7.48 -8.97 -2.06
C PRO A 121 7.57 -8.49 -3.52
N ILE A 122 8.19 -7.32 -3.72
CA ILE A 122 8.37 -6.71 -5.05
C ILE A 122 9.88 -6.63 -5.32
N ASN A 123 10.34 -7.19 -6.44
CA ASN A 123 11.71 -6.98 -6.87
C ASN A 123 11.79 -5.59 -7.52
N VAL A 124 12.73 -4.78 -7.04
CA VAL A 124 12.87 -3.37 -7.42
C VAL A 124 14.31 -3.05 -7.81
N VAL A 125 14.48 -2.02 -8.63
CA VAL A 125 15.76 -1.50 -9.09
C VAL A 125 15.86 0.02 -8.85
N PRO A 126 17.08 0.61 -8.89
CA PRO A 126 17.22 2.05 -8.71
C PRO A 126 16.34 2.84 -9.68
N GLY A 127 15.62 3.82 -9.14
CA GLY A 127 14.67 4.67 -9.88
C GLY A 127 13.23 4.17 -9.85
N ASP A 128 12.97 2.97 -9.35
CA ASP A 128 11.59 2.52 -9.11
C ASP A 128 10.94 3.35 -8.00
N GLU A 129 9.66 3.66 -8.20
CA GLU A 129 8.80 4.32 -7.24
C GLU A 129 7.73 3.34 -6.73
N ILE A 130 7.65 3.18 -5.41
CA ILE A 130 6.58 2.44 -4.74
C ILE A 130 5.60 3.44 -4.14
N ILE A 131 4.33 3.26 -4.45
CA ILE A 131 3.20 3.97 -3.81
C ILE A 131 2.34 2.95 -3.08
#